data_AF-A0A7V0VYT4-F1
#
_entry.id   AF-A0A7V0VYT4-F1
#
_cell.length_a   1.000
_cell.length_b   1.000
_cell.length_c   1.000
_cell.angle_alpha   90.00
_cell.angle_beta   90.00
_cell.angle_gamma   90.00
#
_symmetry.space_group_name_H-M   'P 1'
#
loop_
_entity.id
_entity.type
_entity.pdbx_description
1 polymer ?
#
loop_
_entity_poly.entity_id
_entity_poly.type
_entity_poly.pdbx_seq_one_letter_code
_entity_poly.pdbx_strand_id
1 'polypeptide(L)'
;MKTASNKNNFIIFHNILKKLIFVILILSTSISYAENNKIKFNDDGSFIIDAPGLPRVKGSLFLWYGNWQYATPSSVVSAEQNLWTGNMPDQNVSSGYVSYTQKVNYLPDGSINISLNFQKNGDIRLNRGIFMLLEFPMYDMSGQTIEFTHGLPYIAGENYRTSAKGFSVNLNDTTALEFIVDRACIFERRGKEGEPLMNIRLSKDPDANVNIRLRFKPAIDAYVLWQYIQNEKLAFKEIKQNMEKVPKYSIFELTVDLSATYDDIFDPNNVQIDAVFTSPSGKKTTMPGFLYQGFKSEIEDDLELLSYDGKLVWKVRFAPTEIGTYSFIINAKDKKGRIKSDERKFECVPSNSKGFVRISKPPERGSPLYFVLENGETLFLIGHNMPTYYPNVDEYFKKMASAGENYNRFWMYSSALGLEWNMPVGDYRLDEAWKLDKAMELALENGIYIMLCFDTHQDFRENWDNNPYNIKIGGPIRKPLDFFKDVNAQKLYKNRLRYIVARWSAYTNLLAWEFMNEMEGWEGAEQNRPIVTKWVSDMAKELRKIDPFT
;
A
#
# COMPACT_ATOMS: atom_id res chain seq x y z
N MET A 1 -4.01 28.16 16.32
CA MET A 1 -4.97 27.44 15.46
C MET A 1 -5.47 28.28 14.25
N LYS A 2 -4.60 29.05 13.57
CA LYS A 2 -4.97 29.74 12.31
C LYS A 2 -3.83 29.85 11.27
N THR A 3 -2.71 29.15 11.46
CA THR A 3 -1.50 29.33 10.63
C THR A 3 -1.16 28.16 9.73
N ALA A 4 -1.76 26.97 9.93
CA ALA A 4 -1.49 25.80 9.07
C ALA A 4 -2.35 25.75 7.80
N SER A 5 -3.60 26.22 7.83
CA SER A 5 -4.48 26.19 6.64
C SER A 5 -4.14 27.25 5.58
N ASN A 6 -3.33 28.26 5.93
CA ASN A 6 -2.95 29.32 4.99
C ASN A 6 -1.80 28.92 4.04
N LYS A 7 -0.96 27.93 4.40
CA LYS A 7 0.11 27.45 3.51
C LYS A 7 -0.43 26.59 2.35
N ASN A 8 -1.37 25.69 2.62
CA ASN A 8 -1.98 24.85 1.56
C ASN A 8 -2.84 25.69 0.60
N ASN A 9 -3.58 26.68 1.11
CA ASN A 9 -4.39 27.56 0.25
C ASN A 9 -3.53 28.48 -0.65
N PHE A 10 -2.32 28.87 -0.21
CA PHE A 10 -1.42 29.68 -1.02
C PHE A 10 -0.80 28.90 -2.19
N ILE A 11 -0.47 27.62 -1.98
CA ILE A 11 0.08 26.73 -3.02
C ILE A 11 -0.99 26.43 -4.09
N ILE A 12 -2.24 26.22 -3.67
CA ILE A 12 -3.36 25.93 -4.57
C ILE A 12 -3.75 27.15 -5.43
N PHE A 13 -3.81 28.36 -4.85
CA PHE A 13 -4.12 29.57 -5.61
C PHE A 13 -3.02 29.94 -6.62
N HIS A 14 -1.76 29.65 -6.30
CA HIS A 14 -0.62 29.89 -7.19
C HIS A 14 -0.67 28.98 -8.44
N ASN A 15 -1.11 27.73 -8.29
CA ASN A 15 -1.23 26.77 -9.40
C ASN A 15 -2.38 27.11 -10.37
N ILE A 16 -3.48 27.70 -9.89
CA ILE A 16 -4.61 28.12 -10.75
C ILE A 16 -4.23 29.38 -11.56
N LEU A 17 -3.49 30.32 -10.97
CA LEU A 17 -3.05 31.54 -11.66
C LEU A 17 -1.97 31.23 -12.73
N LYS A 18 -1.08 30.26 -12.48
CA LYS A 18 -0.11 29.75 -13.47
C LYS A 18 -0.79 29.11 -14.69
N LYS A 19 -1.90 28.38 -14.50
CA LYS A 19 -2.68 27.76 -15.60
C LYS A 19 -3.21 28.78 -16.62
N LEU A 20 -3.58 29.99 -16.18
CA LEU A 20 -4.11 31.02 -17.09
C LEU A 20 -3.01 31.67 -17.95
N ILE A 21 -1.78 31.76 -17.42
CA ILE A 21 -0.62 32.31 -18.15
C ILE A 21 -0.05 31.27 -19.12
N PHE A 22 -0.14 29.98 -18.79
CA PHE A 22 0.42 28.88 -19.59
C PHE A 22 -0.30 28.64 -20.93
N VAL A 23 -1.62 28.87 -21.01
CA VAL A 23 -2.39 28.73 -22.27
C VAL A 23 -1.94 29.74 -23.34
N ILE A 24 -1.32 30.85 -22.95
CA ILE A 24 -0.86 31.89 -23.88
C ILE A 24 0.55 31.61 -24.44
N LEU A 25 1.35 30.74 -23.81
CA LEU A 25 2.73 30.45 -24.25
C LEU A 25 2.91 29.22 -25.17
N ILE A 26 1.87 28.39 -25.38
CA ILE A 26 1.98 27.13 -26.14
C ILE A 26 2.13 27.34 -27.67
N LEU A 27 2.12 28.58 -28.17
CA LEU A 27 2.27 28.85 -29.61
C LEU A 27 3.71 29.05 -30.11
N SER A 28 4.75 28.91 -29.27
CA SER A 28 6.12 28.91 -29.78
C SER A 28 7.10 28.20 -28.85
N THR A 29 7.56 27.02 -29.25
CA THR A 29 8.95 26.51 -29.17
C THR A 29 8.97 24.98 -29.07
N SER A 30 9.34 24.33 -30.16
CA SER A 30 9.83 22.95 -30.15
C SER A 30 11.26 22.95 -29.62
N ILE A 31 11.45 22.65 -28.33
CA ILE A 31 12.77 22.53 -27.71
C ILE A 31 13.30 21.11 -27.98
N SER A 32 14.45 21.04 -28.64
CA SER A 32 15.23 19.81 -28.82
C SER A 32 15.71 19.29 -27.46
N TYR A 33 15.36 18.05 -27.10
CA TYR A 33 15.76 17.41 -25.84
C TYR A 33 17.18 16.78 -25.87
N ALA A 34 17.94 17.00 -26.93
CA ALA A 34 19.30 16.46 -27.08
C ALA A 34 20.37 17.47 -26.59
N GLU A 35 20.53 17.61 -25.28
CA GLU A 35 21.77 18.15 -24.70
C GLU A 35 22.52 17.01 -24.00
N ASN A 36 23.51 16.44 -24.69
CA ASN A 36 24.52 15.60 -24.07
C ASN A 36 25.21 16.43 -22.97
N ASN A 37 25.41 15.86 -21.77
CA ASN A 37 26.15 16.40 -20.60
C ASN A 37 25.33 16.81 -19.36
N LYS A 38 24.04 16.44 -19.23
CA LYS A 38 23.27 16.68 -17.99
C LYS A 38 23.70 15.80 -16.80
N ILE A 39 24.38 14.68 -17.06
CA ILE A 39 24.86 13.74 -16.04
C ILE A 39 26.39 13.65 -16.13
N LYS A 40 27.05 13.89 -15.00
CA LYS A 40 28.51 13.83 -14.84
C LYS A 40 28.86 12.66 -13.92
N PHE A 41 29.84 11.86 -14.29
CA PHE A 41 30.36 10.77 -13.45
C PHE A 41 31.66 11.22 -12.77
N ASN A 42 31.81 10.86 -11.50
CA ASN A 42 32.99 11.14 -10.66
C ASN A 42 33.99 9.98 -10.73
N ASP A 43 35.19 10.20 -10.19
CA ASP A 43 36.26 9.18 -10.17
C ASP A 43 35.89 7.93 -9.37
N ASP A 44 35.01 8.05 -8.37
CA ASP A 44 34.49 6.95 -7.57
C ASP A 44 33.33 6.18 -8.25
N GLY A 45 32.97 6.55 -9.49
CA GLY A 45 31.88 5.96 -10.25
C GLY A 45 30.48 6.48 -9.87
N SER A 46 30.36 7.31 -8.84
CA SER A 46 29.11 8.02 -8.54
C SER A 46 28.77 9.02 -9.65
N PHE A 47 27.49 9.37 -9.80
CA PHE A 47 27.08 10.37 -10.77
C PHE A 47 26.31 11.52 -10.15
N ILE A 48 26.32 12.66 -10.83
CA ILE A 48 25.57 13.84 -10.46
C ILE A 48 24.80 14.33 -11.69
N ILE A 49 23.50 14.52 -11.53
CA ILE A 49 22.68 15.33 -12.43
C ILE A 49 22.90 16.79 -12.02
N ASP A 50 23.54 17.56 -12.90
CA ASP A 50 23.91 18.96 -12.65
C ASP A 50 23.82 19.73 -13.97
N ALA A 51 22.60 20.18 -14.27
CA ALA A 51 22.27 20.96 -15.45
C ALA A 51 21.52 22.24 -15.05
N PRO A 52 21.66 23.35 -15.81
CA PRO A 52 20.98 24.60 -15.51
C PRO A 52 19.47 24.42 -15.32
N GLY A 53 18.93 24.90 -14.20
CA GLY A 53 17.50 24.83 -13.89
C GLY A 53 16.98 23.46 -13.44
N LEU A 54 17.86 22.47 -13.24
CA LEU A 54 17.52 21.20 -12.61
C LEU A 54 18.11 21.11 -11.19
N PRO A 55 17.39 20.51 -10.23
CA PRO A 55 17.93 20.13 -8.93
C PRO A 55 19.13 19.19 -9.08
N ARG A 56 20.11 19.34 -8.17
CA ARG A 56 21.28 18.47 -8.09
C ARG A 56 20.90 17.11 -7.52
N VAL A 57 20.87 16.07 -8.35
CA VAL A 57 20.63 14.68 -7.92
C VAL A 57 21.93 13.90 -7.94
N LYS A 58 22.27 13.19 -6.85
CA LYS A 58 23.47 12.33 -6.79
C LYS A 58 23.08 10.86 -6.75
N GLY A 59 23.75 10.03 -7.54
CA GLY A 59 23.59 8.57 -7.52
C GLY A 59 24.89 7.89 -7.08
N SER A 60 24.82 6.96 -6.13
CA SER A 60 25.99 6.22 -5.64
C SER A 60 25.64 4.77 -5.26
N LEU A 61 26.59 3.85 -5.40
CA LEU A 61 26.43 2.45 -5.03
C LEU A 61 26.76 2.23 -3.55
N PHE A 62 26.14 1.23 -2.94
CA PHE A 62 26.53 0.68 -1.64
C PHE A 62 25.98 -0.74 -1.46
N LEU A 63 26.42 -1.45 -0.41
CA LEU A 63 25.82 -2.71 0.01
C LEU A 63 25.83 -2.89 1.53
N TRP A 64 25.02 -3.85 2.00
CA TRP A 64 24.99 -4.31 3.39
C TRP A 64 25.43 -5.77 3.49
N TYR A 65 26.42 -6.07 4.33
CA TYR A 65 27.01 -7.41 4.46
C TYR A 65 27.27 -7.81 5.92
N GLY A 66 27.55 -9.08 6.17
CA GLY A 66 28.01 -9.59 7.48
C GLY A 66 27.04 -9.26 8.62
N ASN A 67 27.54 -8.66 9.70
CA ASN A 67 26.70 -8.19 10.82
C ASN A 67 26.19 -6.76 10.58
N TRP A 68 25.36 -6.57 9.55
CA TRP A 68 24.80 -5.26 9.17
C TRP A 68 25.84 -4.16 8.92
N GLN A 69 26.98 -4.54 8.34
CA GLN A 69 28.04 -3.59 7.97
C GLN A 69 27.69 -2.92 6.64
N TYR A 70 27.98 -1.63 6.53
CA TYR A 70 27.78 -0.81 5.35
C TYR A 70 29.09 -0.66 4.57
N ALA A 71 29.05 -0.78 3.24
CA ALA A 71 30.19 -0.56 2.37
C ALA A 71 29.79 0.23 1.12
N THR A 72 30.63 1.19 0.74
CA THR A 72 30.59 1.92 -0.54
C THR A 72 31.71 1.43 -1.44
N PRO A 73 31.69 1.77 -2.74
CA PRO A 73 32.81 1.53 -3.64
C PRO A 73 34.15 1.95 -3.03
N SER A 74 35.13 1.08 -3.20
CA SER A 74 36.50 1.22 -2.73
C SER A 74 37.45 0.69 -3.80
N SER A 75 38.72 1.11 -3.76
CA SER A 75 39.72 0.72 -4.77
C SER A 75 39.23 0.96 -6.21
N VAL A 76 38.50 2.06 -6.44
CA VAL A 76 37.90 2.36 -7.74
C VAL A 76 38.97 2.82 -8.72
N VAL A 77 39.02 2.17 -9.88
CA VAL A 77 39.88 2.51 -11.00
C VAL A 77 38.99 2.91 -12.17
N SER A 78 39.21 4.10 -12.70
CA SER A 78 38.61 4.55 -13.97
C SER A 78 39.55 4.16 -15.10
N ALA A 79 39.16 3.14 -15.87
CA ALA A 79 39.94 2.64 -17.00
C ALA A 79 39.21 3.08 -18.28
N GLU A 80 39.70 4.13 -18.96
CA GLU A 80 39.08 4.72 -20.15
C GLU A 80 37.85 5.61 -19.85
N GLN A 81 37.57 6.58 -20.74
CA GLN A 81 36.41 7.48 -20.61
C GLN A 81 35.11 6.63 -20.58
N ASN A 82 34.48 6.50 -19.40
CA ASN A 82 33.18 5.83 -19.15
C ASN A 82 33.19 4.37 -18.62
N LEU A 83 34.30 3.89 -18.04
CA LEU A 83 34.37 2.57 -17.41
C LEU A 83 35.07 2.64 -16.04
N TRP A 84 34.41 2.10 -15.01
CA TRP A 84 34.91 2.03 -13.64
C TRP A 84 34.90 0.59 -13.14
N THR A 85 35.95 0.20 -12.41
CA THR A 85 36.01 -1.08 -11.69
C THR A 85 36.35 -0.82 -10.23
N GLY A 86 35.72 -1.52 -9.30
CA GLY A 86 36.02 -1.37 -7.87
C GLY A 86 35.48 -2.52 -7.02
N ASN A 87 35.61 -2.39 -5.70
CA ASN A 87 35.22 -3.41 -4.72
C ASN A 87 34.31 -2.85 -3.61
N MET A 88 33.44 -3.69 -3.05
CA MET A 88 32.62 -3.39 -1.88
C MET A 88 32.50 -4.61 -0.94
N PRO A 89 32.98 -4.55 0.32
CA PRO A 89 33.94 -3.58 0.86
C PRO A 89 35.33 -3.74 0.22
N ASP A 90 36.33 -3.02 0.76
CA ASP A 90 37.73 -3.22 0.33
C ASP A 90 38.18 -4.67 0.56
N GLN A 91 38.96 -5.20 -0.36
CA GLN A 91 39.48 -6.58 -0.31
C GLN A 91 40.29 -6.88 0.97
N ASN A 92 40.84 -5.86 1.62
CA ASN A 92 41.68 -6.02 2.81
C ASN A 92 40.90 -5.98 4.14
N VAL A 93 39.62 -5.63 4.12
CA VAL A 93 38.86 -5.36 5.37
C VAL A 93 37.86 -6.44 5.76
N SER A 94 37.71 -7.49 4.95
CA SER A 94 36.75 -8.58 5.24
C SER A 94 37.13 -9.90 4.55
N SER A 95 36.51 -11.02 4.95
CA SER A 95 36.76 -12.35 4.40
C SER A 95 36.19 -12.57 2.98
N GLY A 96 35.58 -11.55 2.39
CA GLY A 96 35.08 -11.56 1.02
C GLY A 96 34.50 -10.22 0.61
N TYR A 97 34.43 -9.93 -0.68
CA TYR A 97 33.95 -8.67 -1.23
C TYR A 97 33.17 -8.90 -2.52
N VAL A 98 32.41 -7.90 -2.95
CA VAL A 98 31.80 -7.85 -4.28
C VAL A 98 32.65 -6.94 -5.16
N SER A 99 33.25 -7.49 -6.21
CA SER A 99 33.86 -6.68 -7.27
C SER A 99 32.77 -6.19 -8.21
N TYR A 100 32.91 -5.00 -8.78
CA TYR A 100 31.97 -4.48 -9.77
C TYR A 100 32.68 -3.84 -10.95
N THR A 101 32.03 -3.92 -12.12
CA THR A 101 32.36 -3.15 -13.32
C THR A 101 31.15 -2.29 -13.69
N GLN A 102 31.35 -0.99 -13.81
CA GLN A 102 30.34 -0.01 -14.25
C GLN A 102 30.76 0.55 -15.61
N LYS A 103 29.93 0.34 -16.63
CA LYS A 103 30.13 0.90 -17.98
C LYS A 103 28.99 1.86 -18.32
N VAL A 104 29.33 3.04 -18.84
CA VAL A 104 28.36 4.06 -19.22
C VAL A 104 28.36 4.26 -20.73
N ASN A 105 27.19 4.20 -21.35
CA ASN A 105 27.00 4.48 -22.78
C ASN A 105 25.99 5.62 -22.96
N TYR A 106 26.42 6.69 -23.64
CA TYR A 106 25.55 7.79 -24.04
C TYR A 106 24.83 7.44 -25.34
N LEU A 107 23.51 7.60 -25.36
CA LEU A 107 22.68 7.26 -26.51
C LEU A 107 22.34 8.51 -27.35
N PRO A 108 22.07 8.34 -28.66
CA PRO A 108 21.74 9.47 -29.55
C PRO A 108 20.49 10.26 -29.15
N ASP A 109 19.58 9.66 -28.38
CA ASP A 109 18.37 10.31 -27.87
C ASP A 109 18.59 11.11 -26.58
N GLY A 110 19.84 11.24 -26.14
CA GLY A 110 20.23 11.93 -24.90
C GLY A 110 20.04 11.11 -23.63
N SER A 111 19.54 9.86 -23.73
CA SER A 111 19.49 8.94 -22.60
C SER A 111 20.84 8.26 -22.35
N ILE A 112 21.02 7.73 -21.15
CA ILE A 112 22.27 7.09 -20.71
C ILE A 112 21.96 5.68 -20.23
N ASN A 113 22.73 4.70 -20.69
CA ASN A 113 22.71 3.34 -20.17
C ASN A 113 23.91 3.14 -19.25
N ILE A 114 23.66 2.70 -18.02
CA ILE A 114 24.65 2.29 -17.03
C ILE A 114 24.54 0.77 -16.89
N SER A 115 25.57 0.04 -17.31
CA SER A 115 25.68 -1.40 -17.14
C SER A 115 26.55 -1.71 -15.93
N LEU A 116 26.02 -2.46 -14.98
CA LEU A 116 26.67 -2.89 -13.75
C LEU A 116 26.81 -4.41 -13.77
N ASN A 117 28.03 -4.91 -13.66
CA ASN A 117 28.34 -6.32 -13.46
C ASN A 117 28.95 -6.49 -12.06
N PHE A 118 28.36 -7.33 -11.23
CA PHE A 118 28.80 -7.65 -9.89
C PHE A 118 29.27 -9.09 -9.82
N GLN A 119 30.33 -9.34 -9.07
CA GLN A 119 30.88 -10.68 -8.84
C GLN A 119 31.29 -10.86 -7.39
N LYS A 120 30.87 -11.97 -6.80
CA LYS A 120 31.24 -12.38 -5.45
C LYS A 120 32.67 -12.91 -5.41
N ASN A 121 33.43 -12.45 -4.43
CA ASN A 121 34.77 -12.94 -4.13
C ASN A 121 34.86 -13.33 -2.65
N GLY A 122 35.32 -14.55 -2.35
CA GLY A 122 35.39 -15.06 -0.98
C GLY A 122 34.02 -15.27 -0.33
N ASP A 123 33.97 -15.25 1.00
CA ASP A 123 32.82 -15.72 1.78
C ASP A 123 31.79 -14.63 2.13
N ILE A 124 31.73 -13.54 1.35
CA ILE A 124 30.79 -12.45 1.62
C ILE A 124 29.33 -12.92 1.58
N ARG A 125 28.56 -12.48 2.57
CA ARG A 125 27.11 -12.67 2.66
C ARG A 125 26.44 -11.31 2.71
N LEU A 126 25.56 -11.05 1.74
CA LEU A 126 24.77 -9.83 1.70
C LEU A 126 23.51 -10.00 2.57
N ASN A 127 23.26 -9.06 3.48
CA ASN A 127 22.05 -9.07 4.32
C ASN A 127 20.84 -8.58 3.56
N ARG A 128 21.02 -7.49 2.82
CA ARG A 128 19.94 -6.82 2.07
C ARG A 128 20.17 -6.81 0.57
N GLY A 129 21.41 -7.01 0.11
CA GLY A 129 21.79 -6.91 -1.30
C GLY A 129 22.67 -5.70 -1.62
N ILE A 130 22.81 -5.43 -2.91
CA ILE A 130 23.52 -4.30 -3.51
C ILE A 130 22.49 -3.22 -3.87
N PHE A 131 22.83 -1.97 -3.58
CA PHE A 131 21.94 -0.83 -3.69
C PHE A 131 22.54 0.30 -4.50
N MET A 132 21.66 1.11 -5.08
CA MET A 132 21.94 2.47 -5.49
C MET A 132 21.17 3.45 -4.59
N LEU A 133 21.86 4.42 -4.01
CA LEU A 133 21.28 5.57 -3.34
C LEU A 133 21.13 6.71 -4.35
N LEU A 134 19.91 7.23 -4.50
CA LEU A 134 19.65 8.51 -5.15
C LEU A 134 19.38 9.57 -4.07
N GLU A 135 20.22 10.59 -4.04
CA GLU A 135 20.10 11.74 -3.15
C GLU A 135 19.53 12.91 -3.94
N PHE A 136 18.31 13.32 -3.60
CA PHE A 136 17.67 14.49 -4.18
C PHE A 136 17.81 15.70 -3.24
N PRO A 137 17.74 16.94 -3.73
CA PRO A 137 17.77 18.11 -2.87
C PRO A 137 16.39 18.33 -2.22
N MET A 138 16.39 18.45 -0.88
CA MET A 138 15.18 18.55 -0.05
C MET A 138 14.21 19.64 -0.48
N TYR A 139 14.71 20.85 -0.77
CA TYR A 139 13.86 22.00 -1.08
C TYR A 139 13.06 21.82 -2.38
N ASP A 140 13.67 21.19 -3.38
CA ASP A 140 13.08 21.08 -4.72
C ASP A 140 12.13 19.88 -4.85
N MET A 141 12.33 18.85 -4.03
CA MET A 141 11.73 17.53 -4.25
C MET A 141 10.71 17.14 -3.20
N SER A 142 10.69 17.77 -2.02
CA SER A 142 9.67 17.50 -1.01
C SER A 142 8.28 17.80 -1.56
N GLY A 143 7.38 16.81 -1.53
CA GLY A 143 6.01 16.94 -2.05
C GLY A 143 5.83 16.58 -3.52
N GLN A 144 6.90 16.30 -4.28
CA GLN A 144 6.79 15.82 -5.66
C GLN A 144 6.23 14.40 -5.71
N THR A 145 5.42 14.08 -6.71
CA THR A 145 4.94 12.70 -6.89
C THR A 145 5.96 11.87 -7.65
N ILE A 146 6.29 10.70 -7.11
CA ILE A 146 7.11 9.66 -7.73
C ILE A 146 6.15 8.63 -8.33
N GLU A 147 6.14 8.55 -9.67
CA GLU A 147 5.38 7.54 -10.40
C GLU A 147 6.27 6.32 -10.64
N PHE A 148 5.92 5.19 -10.05
CA PHE A 148 6.62 3.94 -10.31
C PHE A 148 6.06 3.23 -11.54
N THR A 149 6.91 2.48 -12.23
CA THR A 149 6.49 1.60 -13.34
C THR A 149 5.47 0.54 -12.90
N HIS A 150 5.47 0.19 -11.61
CA HIS A 150 4.59 -0.77 -10.97
C HIS A 150 4.21 -0.26 -9.58
N GLY A 151 3.01 -0.60 -9.14
CA GLY A 151 2.46 -0.21 -7.85
C GLY A 151 1.89 1.20 -7.85
N LEU A 152 1.67 1.72 -6.64
CA LEU A 152 1.11 3.03 -6.42
C LEU A 152 2.17 4.13 -6.53
N PRO A 153 1.78 5.35 -6.94
CA PRO A 153 2.65 6.52 -6.80
C PRO A 153 2.83 6.86 -5.32
N TYR A 154 3.94 7.51 -5.00
CA TYR A 154 4.26 7.99 -3.65
C TYR A 154 4.73 9.44 -3.69
N ILE A 155 4.69 10.12 -2.55
CA ILE A 155 5.23 11.47 -2.41
C ILE A 155 6.71 11.41 -2.02
N ALA A 156 7.53 12.13 -2.77
CA ALA A 156 8.94 12.33 -2.47
C ALA A 156 9.12 13.02 -1.12
N GLY A 157 9.81 12.35 -0.21
CA GLY A 157 10.01 12.80 1.18
C GLY A 157 9.18 12.05 2.21
N GLU A 158 8.15 11.30 1.81
CA GLU A 158 7.39 10.37 2.67
C GLU A 158 8.04 8.98 2.69
N ASN A 159 7.84 8.21 3.76
CA ASN A 159 8.30 6.83 3.81
C ASN A 159 7.51 6.00 2.79
N TYR A 160 8.21 5.13 2.06
CA TYR A 160 7.58 4.18 1.13
C TYR A 160 8.48 2.97 0.91
N ARG A 161 7.87 1.88 0.43
CA ARG A 161 8.56 0.69 -0.05
C ARG A 161 7.70 0.00 -1.09
N THR A 162 8.19 -0.10 -2.32
CA THR A 162 7.50 -0.76 -3.42
C THR A 162 8.46 -1.55 -4.30
N SER A 163 7.95 -2.56 -4.99
CA SER A 163 8.68 -3.29 -6.02
C SER A 163 8.31 -2.71 -7.38
N ALA A 164 9.30 -2.38 -8.20
CA ALA A 164 9.09 -1.85 -9.53
C ALA A 164 10.29 -2.15 -10.44
N LYS A 165 10.22 -1.76 -11.71
CA LYS A 165 11.35 -1.76 -12.66
C LYS A 165 11.88 -0.36 -12.93
N GLY A 166 11.48 0.62 -12.13
CA GLY A 166 11.82 2.01 -12.38
C GLY A 166 10.77 2.99 -11.87
N PHE A 167 11.07 4.27 -11.99
CA PHE A 167 10.21 5.37 -11.61
C PHE A 167 10.41 6.60 -12.51
N SER A 168 9.50 7.55 -12.40
CA SER A 168 9.60 8.89 -12.94
C SER A 168 9.26 9.92 -11.87
N VAL A 169 9.97 11.05 -11.87
CA VAL A 169 9.72 12.15 -10.94
C VAL A 169 10.03 13.49 -11.61
N ASN A 170 9.18 14.49 -11.40
CA ASN A 170 9.43 15.84 -11.90
C ASN A 170 10.60 16.46 -11.15
N LEU A 171 11.58 16.95 -11.91
CA LEU A 171 12.71 17.72 -11.39
C LEU A 171 12.39 19.23 -11.39
N ASN A 172 11.49 19.67 -12.27
CA ASN A 172 10.91 21.01 -12.30
C ASN A 172 9.57 21.00 -13.07
N ASP A 173 8.99 22.17 -13.33
CA ASP A 173 7.70 22.33 -14.02
C ASP A 173 7.67 21.79 -15.48
N THR A 174 8.83 21.50 -16.09
CA THR A 174 8.91 21.10 -17.53
C THR A 174 9.67 19.80 -17.79
N THR A 175 10.41 19.28 -16.82
CA THR A 175 11.33 18.15 -16.99
C THR A 175 11.17 17.13 -15.88
N ALA A 176 11.00 15.85 -16.26
CA ALA A 176 11.06 14.71 -15.37
C ALA A 176 12.33 13.88 -15.59
N LEU A 177 12.85 13.32 -14.49
CA LEU A 177 13.80 12.22 -14.52
C LEU A 177 13.03 10.91 -14.62
N GLU A 178 13.43 10.06 -15.55
CA GLU A 178 13.00 8.67 -15.62
C GLU A 178 14.21 7.76 -15.38
N PHE A 179 14.02 6.81 -14.46
CA PHE A 179 15.00 5.81 -14.06
C PHE A 179 14.39 4.43 -14.31
N ILE A 180 14.96 3.66 -15.23
CA ILE A 180 14.48 2.31 -15.59
C ILE A 180 15.59 1.32 -15.29
N VAL A 181 15.23 0.17 -14.73
CA VAL A 181 16.09 -0.99 -14.53
C VAL A 181 15.55 -2.15 -15.37
N ASP A 182 16.43 -2.96 -15.92
CA ASP A 182 16.07 -4.14 -16.71
C ASP A 182 15.46 -5.29 -15.89
N ARG A 183 15.37 -5.13 -14.58
CA ARG A 183 14.85 -6.13 -13.63
C ARG A 183 13.98 -5.52 -12.53
N ALA A 184 13.25 -6.37 -11.83
CA ALA A 184 12.54 -6.00 -10.61
C ALA A 184 13.52 -5.59 -9.49
N CYS A 185 13.25 -4.43 -8.89
CA CYS A 185 14.02 -3.84 -7.79
C CYS A 185 13.08 -3.45 -6.65
N ILE A 186 13.64 -3.31 -5.43
CA ILE A 186 12.94 -2.65 -4.32
C ILE A 186 13.34 -1.19 -4.31
N PHE A 187 12.35 -0.31 -4.36
CA PHE A 187 12.51 1.12 -4.13
C PHE A 187 11.99 1.43 -2.75
N GLU A 188 12.83 2.02 -1.90
CA GLU A 188 12.43 2.36 -0.54
C GLU A 188 13.06 3.64 -0.02
N ARG A 189 12.30 4.30 0.85
CA ARG A 189 12.77 5.41 1.65
C ARG A 189 12.35 5.19 3.10
N ARG A 190 13.34 5.21 3.98
CA ARG A 190 13.20 5.07 5.44
C ARG A 190 14.06 6.15 6.09
N GLY A 191 13.46 7.26 6.52
CA GLY A 191 14.23 8.41 7.03
C GLY A 191 13.36 9.53 7.60
N LYS A 192 13.99 10.63 8.02
CA LYS A 192 13.28 11.80 8.57
C LYS A 192 12.53 12.54 7.48
N GLU A 193 11.22 12.75 7.65
CA GLU A 193 10.34 13.46 6.71
C GLU A 193 11.03 14.69 6.09
N GLY A 194 10.92 14.81 4.77
CA GLY A 194 11.55 15.89 4.01
C GLY A 194 12.97 15.58 3.52
N GLU A 195 13.60 14.47 3.89
CA GLU A 195 14.82 13.98 3.21
C GLU A 195 14.44 13.11 1.99
N PRO A 196 14.53 13.62 0.74
CA PRO A 196 14.18 12.86 -0.46
C PRO A 196 15.37 11.98 -0.87
N LEU A 197 15.66 10.98 -0.05
CA LEU A 197 16.62 9.92 -0.37
C LEU A 197 15.86 8.70 -0.89
N MET A 198 16.37 8.04 -1.93
CA MET A 198 15.77 6.81 -2.44
C MET A 198 16.84 5.71 -2.49
N ASN A 199 16.61 4.64 -1.72
CA ASN A 199 17.40 3.43 -1.80
C ASN A 199 16.76 2.48 -2.82
N ILE A 200 17.54 2.03 -3.79
CA ILE A 200 17.11 1.10 -4.83
C ILE A 200 17.91 -0.18 -4.64
N ARG A 201 17.28 -1.26 -4.15
CA ARG A 201 17.92 -2.59 -4.12
C ARG A 201 18.00 -3.12 -5.54
N LEU A 202 19.18 -3.04 -6.14
CA LEU A 202 19.43 -3.49 -7.51
C LEU A 202 19.46 -5.02 -7.61
N SER A 203 20.01 -5.69 -6.59
CA SER A 203 20.07 -7.16 -6.55
C SER A 203 20.29 -7.64 -5.11
N LYS A 204 19.67 -8.77 -4.73
CA LYS A 204 20.07 -9.52 -3.53
C LYS A 204 21.27 -10.45 -3.79
N ASP A 205 21.47 -10.80 -5.05
CA ASP A 205 22.52 -11.70 -5.52
C ASP A 205 23.83 -10.91 -5.69
N PRO A 206 24.93 -11.32 -5.04
CA PRO A 206 26.24 -10.70 -5.24
C PRO A 206 26.84 -10.97 -6.64
N ASP A 207 26.31 -11.92 -7.39
CA ASP A 207 26.72 -12.28 -8.76
C ASP A 207 25.66 -11.84 -9.77
N ALA A 208 25.49 -10.53 -9.94
CA ALA A 208 24.39 -9.95 -10.71
C ALA A 208 24.84 -9.03 -11.86
N ASN A 209 24.09 -9.07 -12.96
CA ASN A 209 24.12 -8.05 -13.99
C ASN A 209 22.89 -7.16 -13.86
N VAL A 210 23.08 -5.85 -13.96
CA VAL A 210 22.00 -4.86 -13.87
C VAL A 210 22.23 -3.77 -14.91
N ASN A 211 21.23 -3.49 -15.73
CA ASN A 211 21.26 -2.37 -16.66
C ASN A 211 20.26 -1.31 -16.23
N ILE A 212 20.74 -0.08 -16.11
CA ILE A 212 19.95 1.08 -15.74
C ILE A 212 19.92 2.03 -16.93
N ARG A 213 18.73 2.50 -17.31
CA ARG A 213 18.55 3.59 -18.26
C ARG A 213 18.05 4.84 -17.55
N LEU A 214 18.80 5.93 -17.72
CA LEU A 214 18.43 7.27 -17.27
C LEU A 214 18.01 8.11 -18.46
N ARG A 215 16.84 8.76 -18.36
CA ARG A 215 16.32 9.63 -19.42
C ARG A 215 15.66 10.86 -18.82
N PHE A 216 15.83 12.01 -19.48
CA PHE A 216 15.02 13.18 -19.23
C PHE A 216 13.85 13.21 -20.20
N LYS A 217 12.64 13.41 -19.70
CA LYS A 217 11.42 13.51 -20.51
C LYS A 217 10.63 14.76 -20.11
N PRO A 218 9.62 15.18 -20.89
CA PRO A 218 8.69 16.22 -20.45
C PRO A 218 8.15 15.90 -19.06
N ALA A 219 7.91 16.94 -18.25
CA ALA A 219 7.31 16.77 -16.93
C ALA A 219 6.08 15.87 -17.02
N ILE A 220 6.04 14.88 -16.14
CA ILE A 220 4.91 13.98 -16.04
C ILE A 220 3.79 14.68 -15.29
N ASP A 221 2.58 14.37 -15.70
CA ASP A 221 1.40 14.71 -14.92
C ASP A 221 1.24 13.61 -13.87
N ALA A 222 2.09 13.68 -12.84
CA ALA A 222 2.17 12.66 -11.81
C ALA A 222 1.00 12.81 -10.84
N TYR A 223 0.04 11.90 -10.94
CA TYR A 223 -1.18 11.93 -10.13
C TYR A 223 -1.14 10.85 -9.06
N VAL A 224 -1.36 11.23 -7.80
CA VAL A 224 -1.78 10.26 -6.79
C VAL A 224 -3.27 9.98 -7.02
N LEU A 225 -3.61 8.72 -7.31
CA LEU A 225 -4.98 8.28 -7.66
C LEU A 225 -6.06 8.72 -6.65
N TRP A 226 -5.69 9.03 -5.40
CA TRP A 226 -6.61 9.39 -4.31
C TRP A 226 -6.57 10.87 -3.88
N GLN A 227 -5.60 11.67 -4.37
CA GLN A 227 -5.48 13.09 -4.00
C GLN A 227 -6.33 14.01 -4.91
N TYR A 228 -7.25 13.43 -5.68
CA TYR A 228 -8.14 14.22 -6.51
C TYR A 228 -9.13 14.97 -5.61
N ILE A 229 -8.92 16.27 -5.39
CA ILE A 229 -10.02 17.12 -4.94
C ILE A 229 -11.03 17.13 -6.08
N GLN A 230 -12.08 16.33 -5.95
CA GLN A 230 -13.15 16.30 -6.93
C GLN A 230 -14.14 17.39 -6.59
N ASN A 231 -14.57 18.14 -7.59
CA ASN A 231 -15.63 19.12 -7.46
C ASN A 231 -16.71 18.87 -8.53
N GLU A 232 -17.15 17.61 -8.61
CA GLU A 232 -18.20 17.21 -9.54
C GLU A 232 -19.55 17.09 -8.84
N LYS A 233 -20.62 17.22 -9.63
CA LYS A 233 -21.98 16.99 -9.15
C LYS A 233 -22.12 15.53 -8.72
N LEU A 234 -22.64 15.32 -7.51
CA LEU A 234 -22.92 13.98 -6.99
C LEU A 234 -23.87 13.23 -7.93
N ALA A 235 -23.39 12.14 -8.54
CA ALA A 235 -24.18 11.31 -9.45
C ALA A 235 -23.60 9.89 -9.58
N PHE A 236 -24.47 8.88 -9.65
CA PHE A 236 -24.09 7.56 -10.11
C PHE A 236 -23.91 7.61 -11.63
N LYS A 237 -22.67 7.43 -12.10
CA LYS A 237 -22.37 7.29 -13.54
C LYS A 237 -22.72 5.89 -14.01
N GLU A 238 -22.37 4.90 -13.21
CA GLU A 238 -22.62 3.50 -13.51
C GLU A 238 -22.72 2.69 -12.21
N ILE A 239 -23.61 1.69 -12.20
CA ILE A 239 -23.70 0.67 -11.15
C ILE A 239 -23.74 -0.68 -11.85
N LYS A 240 -22.75 -1.52 -11.60
CA LYS A 240 -22.67 -2.90 -12.10
C LYS A 240 -22.74 -3.86 -10.93
N GLN A 241 -23.45 -4.96 -11.12
CA GLN A 241 -23.37 -6.13 -10.24
C GLN A 241 -22.60 -7.24 -10.96
N ASN A 242 -21.79 -8.00 -10.23
CA ASN A 242 -20.98 -9.07 -10.82
C ASN A 242 -21.82 -10.26 -11.30
N MET A 243 -22.97 -10.52 -10.68
CA MET A 243 -23.84 -11.66 -10.96
C MET A 243 -25.32 -11.31 -10.79
N GLU A 244 -26.21 -12.01 -11.49
CA GLU A 244 -27.67 -11.94 -11.26
C GLU A 244 -28.18 -13.08 -10.38
N LYS A 245 -27.51 -14.24 -10.42
CA LYS A 245 -27.76 -15.39 -9.56
C LYS A 245 -26.54 -15.59 -8.67
N VAL A 246 -26.72 -15.43 -7.37
CA VAL A 246 -25.65 -15.47 -6.38
C VAL A 246 -25.82 -16.71 -5.54
N PRO A 247 -24.86 -17.64 -5.49
CA PRO A 247 -24.94 -18.76 -4.57
C PRO A 247 -24.97 -18.27 -3.12
N LYS A 248 -25.80 -18.91 -2.29
CA LYS A 248 -25.89 -18.62 -0.85
C LYS A 248 -24.48 -18.60 -0.24
N TYR A 249 -24.19 -17.57 0.55
CA TYR A 249 -22.88 -17.35 1.20
C TYR A 249 -21.69 -17.02 0.29
N SER A 250 -21.89 -16.90 -1.03
CA SER A 250 -20.88 -16.37 -1.94
C SER A 250 -20.92 -14.85 -1.99
N ILE A 251 -19.83 -14.22 -2.43
CA ILE A 251 -19.73 -12.76 -2.51
C ILE A 251 -20.51 -12.24 -3.72
N PHE A 252 -21.60 -11.53 -3.46
CA PHE A 252 -22.20 -10.56 -4.38
C PHE A 252 -21.41 -9.25 -4.30
N GLU A 253 -20.99 -8.73 -5.45
CA GLU A 253 -20.19 -7.52 -5.52
C GLU A 253 -20.78 -6.50 -6.49
N LEU A 254 -20.90 -5.26 -6.00
CA LEU A 254 -21.26 -4.10 -6.79
C LEU A 254 -20.00 -3.32 -7.13
N THR A 255 -19.89 -2.87 -8.37
CA THR A 255 -18.96 -1.82 -8.80
C THR A 255 -19.74 -0.55 -9.10
N VAL A 256 -19.38 0.55 -8.44
CA VAL A 256 -20.07 1.83 -8.52
C VAL A 256 -19.10 2.90 -9.04
N ASP A 257 -19.43 3.46 -10.19
CA ASP A 257 -18.78 4.65 -10.73
C ASP A 257 -19.55 5.88 -10.24
N LEU A 258 -18.93 6.64 -9.34
CA LEU A 258 -19.53 7.77 -8.63
C LEU A 258 -18.75 9.05 -8.97
N SER A 259 -19.44 10.06 -9.48
CA SER A 259 -18.93 11.43 -9.42
C SER A 259 -19.38 12.07 -8.11
N ALA A 260 -18.49 12.78 -7.42
CA ALA A 260 -18.76 13.40 -6.12
C ALA A 260 -17.92 14.66 -5.90
N THR A 261 -18.21 15.42 -4.84
CA THR A 261 -17.33 16.49 -4.34
C THR A 261 -16.66 16.08 -3.03
N TYR A 262 -15.33 15.97 -3.01
CA TYR A 262 -14.54 15.61 -1.82
C TYR A 262 -13.15 16.24 -1.84
N ASP A 263 -12.57 16.46 -0.65
CA ASP A 263 -11.15 16.84 -0.51
C ASP A 263 -10.29 15.62 -0.14
N ASP A 264 -10.92 14.60 0.45
CA ASP A 264 -10.35 13.33 0.89
C ASP A 264 -11.36 12.23 0.52
N ILE A 265 -10.94 11.29 -0.32
CA ILE A 265 -11.81 10.22 -0.82
C ILE A 265 -12.02 9.09 0.20
N PHE A 266 -11.13 8.97 1.20
CA PHE A 266 -11.18 7.94 2.23
C PHE A 266 -11.99 8.37 3.46
N ASP A 267 -12.16 9.68 3.71
CA ASP A 267 -13.00 10.16 4.81
C ASP A 267 -14.52 10.03 4.48
N PRO A 268 -15.28 9.19 5.20
CA PRO A 268 -16.72 9.04 5.00
C PRO A 268 -17.54 10.31 5.32
N ASN A 269 -16.94 11.35 5.91
CA ASN A 269 -17.59 12.67 6.02
C ASN A 269 -17.48 13.50 4.73
N ASN A 270 -16.52 13.19 3.87
CA ASN A 270 -16.31 13.82 2.57
C ASN A 270 -17.13 13.12 1.49
N VAL A 271 -16.99 11.79 1.37
CA VAL A 271 -17.72 10.95 0.41
C VAL A 271 -17.96 9.57 1.00
N GLN A 272 -19.17 9.05 0.84
CA GLN A 272 -19.55 7.75 1.38
C GLN A 272 -20.60 7.07 0.50
N ILE A 273 -20.46 5.76 0.35
CA ILE A 273 -21.44 4.87 -0.28
C ILE A 273 -21.90 3.82 0.75
N ASP A 274 -23.20 3.53 0.79
CA ASP A 274 -23.80 2.39 1.49
C ASP A 274 -24.81 1.71 0.58
N ALA A 275 -24.82 0.38 0.55
CA ALA A 275 -25.93 -0.39 -0.04
C ALA A 275 -26.85 -0.94 1.05
N VAL A 276 -28.15 -0.86 0.84
CA VAL A 276 -29.16 -1.47 1.72
C VAL A 276 -29.78 -2.63 0.99
N PHE A 277 -29.53 -3.84 1.48
CA PHE A 277 -30.07 -5.10 0.98
C PHE A 277 -31.31 -5.48 1.77
N THR A 278 -32.36 -5.92 1.07
CA THR A 278 -33.59 -6.49 1.65
C THR A 278 -33.67 -7.96 1.25
N SER A 279 -33.66 -8.86 2.23
CA SER A 279 -33.76 -10.30 2.01
C SER A 279 -35.18 -10.74 1.64
N PRO A 280 -35.38 -11.99 1.18
CA PRO A 280 -36.71 -12.54 0.90
C PRO A 280 -37.66 -12.47 2.10
N SER A 281 -37.15 -12.60 3.32
CA SER A 281 -37.95 -12.42 4.55
C SER A 281 -38.25 -10.96 4.91
N GLY A 282 -37.72 -10.00 4.16
CA GLY A 282 -37.86 -8.56 4.41
C GLY A 282 -36.82 -7.97 5.37
N LYS A 283 -35.85 -8.78 5.84
CA LYS A 283 -34.76 -8.29 6.71
C LYS A 283 -33.89 -7.32 5.92
N LYS A 284 -33.63 -6.14 6.49
CA LYS A 284 -32.73 -5.14 5.91
C LYS A 284 -31.33 -5.26 6.49
N THR A 285 -30.32 -5.16 5.64
CA THR A 285 -28.90 -5.17 6.01
C THR A 285 -28.18 -4.08 5.24
N THR A 286 -27.41 -3.24 5.93
CA THR A 286 -26.63 -2.16 5.32
C THR A 286 -25.18 -2.59 5.21
N MET A 287 -24.62 -2.54 4.00
CA MET A 287 -23.20 -2.76 3.76
C MET A 287 -22.51 -1.45 3.40
N PRO A 288 -21.40 -1.10 4.07
CA PRO A 288 -20.56 0.00 3.65
C PRO A 288 -19.89 -0.27 2.30
N GLY A 289 -19.77 0.75 1.47
CA GLY A 289 -18.91 0.74 0.30
C GLY A 289 -17.47 1.12 0.63
N PHE A 290 -16.54 0.69 -0.21
CA PHE A 290 -15.11 0.94 -0.09
C PHE A 290 -14.48 1.30 -1.42
N LEU A 291 -13.39 2.04 -1.38
CA LEU A 291 -12.61 2.40 -2.55
C LEU A 291 -11.72 1.21 -2.98
N TYR A 292 -11.64 0.96 -4.28
CA TYR A 292 -10.93 -0.18 -4.86
C TYR A 292 -10.12 0.20 -6.09
N GLN A 293 -8.87 -0.26 -6.10
CA GLN A 293 -8.02 -0.30 -7.28
C GLN A 293 -7.67 -1.76 -7.58
N GLY A 294 -7.93 -2.19 -8.81
CA GLY A 294 -7.53 -3.51 -9.29
C GLY A 294 -6.06 -3.53 -9.66
N PHE A 295 -5.43 -4.68 -9.47
CA PHE A 295 -4.05 -4.95 -9.88
C PHE A 295 -3.93 -6.31 -10.56
N LYS A 296 -2.92 -6.43 -11.42
CA LYS A 296 -2.33 -7.71 -11.83
C LYS A 296 -1.00 -7.89 -11.11
N SER A 297 -0.72 -9.12 -10.71
CA SER A 297 0.50 -9.50 -10.00
C SER A 297 1.39 -10.34 -10.91
N GLU A 298 2.65 -9.94 -11.03
CA GLU A 298 3.71 -10.68 -11.71
C GLU A 298 4.87 -10.90 -10.74
N ILE A 299 5.40 -12.11 -10.70
CA ILE A 299 6.55 -12.44 -9.86
C ILE A 299 7.80 -12.45 -10.72
N GLU A 300 8.80 -11.69 -10.29
CA GLU A 300 10.13 -11.71 -10.85
C GLU A 300 11.15 -11.81 -9.71
N ASP A 301 11.99 -12.84 -9.76
CA ASP A 301 12.85 -13.26 -8.64
C ASP A 301 12.05 -13.49 -7.34
N ASP A 302 12.32 -12.71 -6.29
CA ASP A 302 11.58 -12.70 -5.01
C ASP A 302 10.60 -11.53 -4.87
N LEU A 303 10.33 -10.79 -5.95
CA LEU A 303 9.54 -9.57 -5.91
C LEU A 303 8.22 -9.72 -6.65
N GLU A 304 7.15 -9.30 -5.98
CA GLU A 304 5.84 -9.13 -6.59
C GLU A 304 5.72 -7.73 -7.17
N LEU A 305 5.57 -7.66 -8.48
CA LEU A 305 5.28 -6.45 -9.24
C LEU A 305 3.77 -6.34 -9.43
N LEU A 306 3.21 -5.16 -9.16
CA LEU A 306 1.79 -4.89 -9.35
C LEU A 306 1.58 -3.89 -10.47
N SER A 307 0.80 -4.25 -11.50
CA SER A 307 0.37 -3.30 -12.53
C SER A 307 -1.12 -3.00 -12.38
N TYR A 308 -1.56 -1.79 -12.72
CA TYR A 308 -2.97 -1.43 -12.61
C TYR A 308 -3.86 -2.29 -13.49
N ASP A 309 -4.98 -2.74 -12.93
CA ASP A 309 -6.03 -3.44 -13.65
C ASP A 309 -7.35 -2.68 -13.52
N GLY A 310 -7.63 -1.85 -14.51
CA GLY A 310 -8.78 -0.95 -14.51
C GLY A 310 -8.59 0.34 -13.71
N LYS A 311 -9.63 1.16 -13.71
CA LYS A 311 -9.65 2.44 -13.00
C LYS A 311 -10.03 2.26 -11.52
N LEU A 312 -9.72 3.28 -10.74
CA LEU A 312 -10.24 3.44 -9.39
C LEU A 312 -11.78 3.47 -9.39
N VAL A 313 -12.40 2.67 -8.54
CA VAL A 313 -13.86 2.54 -8.43
C VAL A 313 -14.29 2.33 -6.97
N TRP A 314 -15.57 2.55 -6.69
CA TRP A 314 -16.15 2.10 -5.44
C TRP A 314 -16.71 0.69 -5.58
N LYS A 315 -16.63 -0.09 -4.51
CA LYS A 315 -17.22 -1.42 -4.41
C LYS A 315 -18.09 -1.57 -3.17
N VAL A 316 -19.05 -2.49 -3.25
CA VAL A 316 -19.81 -2.98 -2.09
C VAL A 316 -19.87 -4.50 -2.18
N ARG A 317 -19.52 -5.19 -1.09
CA ARG A 317 -19.59 -6.65 -1.00
C ARG A 317 -20.70 -7.08 -0.03
N PHE A 318 -21.41 -8.15 -0.38
CA PHE A 318 -22.46 -8.73 0.44
C PHE A 318 -22.51 -10.26 0.22
N ALA A 319 -22.81 -11.03 1.26
CA ALA A 319 -23.00 -12.47 1.17
C ALA A 319 -24.45 -12.83 1.55
N PRO A 320 -25.31 -13.26 0.61
CA PRO A 320 -26.70 -13.55 0.91
C PRO A 320 -26.84 -14.84 1.75
N THR A 321 -27.72 -14.83 2.74
CA THR A 321 -27.88 -15.92 3.72
C THR A 321 -29.25 -16.61 3.66
N GLU A 322 -30.16 -16.15 2.80
CA GLU A 322 -31.49 -16.72 2.57
C GLU A 322 -31.64 -17.03 1.08
N ILE A 323 -32.26 -18.16 0.70
CA ILE A 323 -32.54 -18.45 -0.71
C ILE A 323 -33.75 -17.62 -1.15
N GLY A 324 -33.71 -17.08 -2.37
CA GLY A 324 -34.79 -16.29 -2.96
C GLY A 324 -34.35 -14.92 -3.45
N THR A 325 -35.32 -14.11 -3.86
CA THR A 325 -35.07 -12.79 -4.45
C THR A 325 -34.71 -11.76 -3.39
N TYR A 326 -33.53 -11.16 -3.53
CA TYR A 326 -33.14 -9.96 -2.80
C TYR A 326 -33.45 -8.71 -3.62
N SER A 327 -33.75 -7.60 -2.92
CA SER A 327 -33.69 -6.26 -3.51
C SER A 327 -32.63 -5.41 -2.82
N PHE A 328 -32.09 -4.42 -3.52
CA PHE A 328 -31.16 -3.47 -2.93
C PHE A 328 -31.26 -2.08 -3.54
N ILE A 329 -30.83 -1.10 -2.75
CA ILE A 329 -30.61 0.29 -3.17
C ILE A 329 -29.22 0.73 -2.74
N ILE A 330 -28.65 1.71 -3.45
CA ILE A 330 -27.38 2.34 -3.08
C ILE A 330 -27.66 3.78 -2.70
N ASN A 331 -27.14 4.19 -1.54
CA ASN A 331 -27.15 5.57 -1.08
C ASN A 331 -25.73 6.12 -1.17
N ALA A 332 -25.56 7.29 -1.75
CA ALA A 332 -24.31 8.01 -1.75
C ALA A 332 -24.51 9.39 -1.13
N LYS A 333 -23.50 9.87 -0.41
CA LYS A 333 -23.43 11.25 0.07
C LYS A 333 -22.05 11.82 -0.20
N ASP A 334 -22.02 13.13 -0.39
CA ASP A 334 -20.79 13.91 -0.40
C ASP A 334 -20.96 15.18 0.44
N LYS A 335 -20.01 16.12 0.35
CA LYS A 335 -20.11 17.42 1.06
C LYS A 335 -21.32 18.27 0.67
N LYS A 336 -21.90 18.06 -0.51
CA LYS A 336 -22.95 18.91 -1.09
C LYS A 336 -24.34 18.30 -1.00
N GLY A 337 -24.46 16.98 -0.85
CA GLY A 337 -25.78 16.37 -0.79
C GLY A 337 -25.78 14.86 -0.66
N ARG A 338 -26.94 14.30 -1.01
CA ARG A 338 -27.24 12.87 -0.93
C ARG A 338 -28.02 12.47 -2.17
N ILE A 339 -27.72 11.29 -2.70
CA ILE A 339 -28.47 10.66 -3.79
C ILE A 339 -28.78 9.21 -3.42
N LYS A 340 -29.78 8.65 -4.09
CA LYS A 340 -30.22 7.27 -3.94
C LYS A 340 -30.44 6.67 -5.32
N SER A 341 -30.04 5.42 -5.53
CA SER A 341 -30.29 4.67 -6.77
C SER A 341 -31.73 4.17 -6.85
N ASP A 342 -32.15 3.77 -8.05
CA ASP A 342 -33.32 2.90 -8.20
C ASP A 342 -33.10 1.55 -7.48
N GLU A 343 -34.21 0.89 -7.16
CA GLU A 343 -34.17 -0.47 -6.60
C GLU A 343 -33.73 -1.48 -7.68
N ARG A 344 -32.83 -2.37 -7.30
CA ARG A 344 -32.31 -3.46 -8.13
C ARG A 344 -32.48 -4.79 -7.41
N LYS A 345 -32.31 -5.90 -8.13
CA LYS A 345 -32.55 -7.25 -7.60
C LYS A 345 -31.48 -8.23 -8.03
N PHE A 346 -31.32 -9.29 -7.24
CA PHE A 346 -30.60 -10.51 -7.62
C PHE A 346 -31.28 -11.70 -6.95
N GLU A 347 -31.04 -12.90 -7.48
CA GLU A 347 -31.57 -14.14 -6.94
C GLU A 347 -30.49 -14.87 -6.13
N CYS A 348 -30.75 -15.14 -4.86
CA CYS A 348 -29.91 -16.03 -4.06
C CYS A 348 -30.31 -17.48 -4.31
N VAL A 349 -29.37 -18.30 -4.79
CA VAL A 349 -29.59 -19.71 -5.14
C VAL A 349 -28.89 -20.65 -4.15
N PRO A 350 -29.31 -21.92 -4.02
CA PRO A 350 -28.60 -22.89 -3.20
C PRO A 350 -27.10 -22.99 -3.51
N SER A 351 -26.29 -23.33 -2.50
CA SER A 351 -24.85 -23.55 -2.65
C SER A 351 -24.35 -24.67 -1.73
N ASN A 352 -23.13 -25.15 -1.96
CA ASN A 352 -22.45 -26.12 -1.10
C ASN A 352 -21.67 -25.45 0.05
N SER A 353 -21.75 -24.13 0.21
CA SER A 353 -21.06 -23.43 1.29
C SER A 353 -21.67 -23.83 2.64
N LYS A 354 -20.80 -24.05 3.62
CA LYS A 354 -21.19 -24.37 5.01
C LYS A 354 -21.64 -23.12 5.79
N GLY A 355 -21.52 -21.94 5.19
CA GLY A 355 -21.87 -20.66 5.78
C GLY A 355 -20.79 -20.10 6.70
N PHE A 356 -21.16 -19.05 7.42
CA PHE A 356 -20.23 -18.35 8.32
C PHE A 356 -19.94 -19.15 9.60
N VAL A 357 -18.81 -18.82 10.24
CA VAL A 357 -18.51 -19.32 11.58
C VAL A 357 -19.36 -18.61 12.63
N ARG A 358 -19.86 -19.37 13.61
CA ARG A 358 -20.66 -18.92 14.75
C ARG A 358 -20.11 -19.50 16.04
N ILE A 359 -20.42 -18.85 17.13
CA ILE A 359 -20.22 -19.43 18.47
C ILE A 359 -21.41 -20.36 18.74
N SER A 360 -21.14 -21.59 19.19
CA SER A 360 -22.18 -22.54 19.61
C SER A 360 -23.14 -21.89 20.62
N LYS A 361 -24.42 -22.24 20.59
CA LYS A 361 -25.33 -21.84 21.67
C LYS A 361 -25.03 -22.71 22.89
N PRO A 362 -24.88 -22.13 24.08
CA PRO A 362 -24.67 -22.95 25.26
C PRO A 362 -25.91 -23.84 25.50
N PRO A 363 -25.74 -25.09 25.97
CA PRO A 363 -26.83 -25.75 26.67
C PRO A 363 -27.19 -24.90 27.90
N GLU A 364 -28.44 -24.97 28.37
CA GLU A 364 -29.11 -24.07 29.34
C GLU A 364 -28.33 -23.69 30.63
N ARG A 365 -27.14 -24.24 30.89
CA ARG A 365 -26.27 -23.97 32.05
C ARG A 365 -24.75 -23.92 31.75
N GLY A 366 -24.30 -23.46 30.57
CA GLY A 366 -22.86 -23.38 30.26
C GLY A 366 -22.42 -22.13 29.51
N SER A 367 -21.11 -21.86 29.48
CA SER A 367 -20.50 -20.98 28.47
C SER A 367 -20.43 -21.74 27.14
N PRO A 368 -20.59 -21.07 25.99
CA PRO A 368 -20.35 -21.73 24.71
C PRO A 368 -18.87 -22.09 24.56
N LEU A 369 -18.57 -23.33 24.20
CA LEU A 369 -17.20 -23.86 24.20
C LEU A 369 -16.63 -24.10 22.79
N TYR A 370 -17.46 -24.04 21.75
CA TYR A 370 -17.08 -24.45 20.39
C TYR A 370 -17.50 -23.43 19.33
N PHE A 371 -16.74 -23.41 18.23
CA PHE A 371 -17.17 -22.82 16.97
C PHE A 371 -18.04 -23.81 16.19
N VAL A 372 -19.04 -23.30 15.50
CA VAL A 372 -19.93 -24.06 14.62
C VAL A 372 -20.14 -23.29 13.32
N LEU A 373 -20.41 -23.98 12.23
CA LEU A 373 -20.79 -23.40 10.96
C LEU A 373 -22.30 -23.18 10.93
N GLU A 374 -22.80 -22.27 10.09
CA GLU A 374 -24.23 -22.00 10.00
C GLU A 374 -25.07 -23.20 9.54
N ASN A 375 -24.46 -24.19 8.88
CA ASN A 375 -25.10 -25.47 8.59
C ASN A 375 -25.20 -26.43 9.81
N GLY A 376 -24.62 -26.05 10.96
CA GLY A 376 -24.65 -26.81 12.21
C GLY A 376 -23.43 -27.69 12.47
N GLU A 377 -22.50 -27.83 11.51
CA GLU A 377 -21.26 -28.59 11.72
C GLU A 377 -20.38 -27.94 12.79
N THR A 378 -19.77 -28.74 13.66
CA THR A 378 -18.76 -28.24 14.59
C THR A 378 -17.46 -27.92 13.84
N LEU A 379 -16.84 -26.79 14.16
CA LEU A 379 -15.58 -26.37 13.59
C LEU A 379 -14.47 -26.45 14.64
N PHE A 380 -13.48 -27.31 14.39
CA PHE A 380 -12.20 -27.30 15.10
C PHE A 380 -11.17 -26.59 14.22
N LEU A 381 -10.51 -25.58 14.79
CA LEU A 381 -9.47 -24.83 14.12
C LEU A 381 -8.11 -25.48 14.41
N ILE A 382 -7.41 -25.87 13.35
CA ILE A 382 -6.10 -26.50 13.41
C ILE A 382 -5.20 -25.70 12.46
N GLY A 383 -4.09 -25.16 12.96
CA GLY A 383 -3.16 -24.43 12.14
C GLY A 383 -2.01 -23.85 12.94
N HIS A 384 -1.04 -23.30 12.21
CA HIS A 384 0.05 -22.51 12.77
C HIS A 384 0.01 -21.08 12.21
N ASN A 385 0.68 -20.16 12.91
CA ASN A 385 0.66 -18.75 12.54
C ASN A 385 1.66 -18.47 11.41
N MET A 386 1.16 -18.11 10.22
CA MET A 386 1.88 -17.43 9.15
C MET A 386 1.42 -15.96 9.13
N PRO A 387 2.00 -15.10 9.99
CA PRO A 387 1.45 -13.78 10.31
C PRO A 387 1.57 -12.75 9.18
N THR A 388 2.23 -13.07 8.08
CA THR A 388 2.58 -12.12 7.02
C THR A 388 2.15 -12.62 5.65
N TYR A 389 2.07 -11.70 4.69
CA TYR A 389 1.77 -12.03 3.31
C TYR A 389 3.04 -12.38 2.53
N TYR A 390 2.98 -13.47 1.78
CA TYR A 390 3.97 -13.82 0.77
C TYR A 390 3.29 -13.86 -0.61
N PRO A 391 3.96 -13.45 -1.70
CA PRO A 391 3.36 -13.50 -3.03
C PRO A 391 2.89 -14.90 -3.46
N ASN A 392 3.55 -15.96 -2.95
CA ASN A 392 3.18 -17.36 -3.13
C ASN A 392 2.31 -17.93 -1.99
N VAL A 393 1.48 -17.09 -1.34
CA VAL A 393 0.60 -17.50 -0.22
C VAL A 393 -0.25 -18.74 -0.53
N ASP A 394 -0.69 -18.91 -1.79
CA ASP A 394 -1.43 -20.10 -2.25
C ASP A 394 -0.66 -21.41 -2.02
N GLU A 395 0.65 -21.43 -2.25
CA GLU A 395 1.46 -22.63 -2.02
C GLU A 395 1.50 -23.02 -0.55
N TYR A 396 1.52 -22.03 0.36
CA TYR A 396 1.47 -22.28 1.79
C TYR A 396 0.09 -22.81 2.19
N PHE A 397 -0.99 -22.20 1.73
CA PHE A 397 -2.34 -22.68 2.04
C PHE A 397 -2.61 -24.09 1.50
N LYS A 398 -2.13 -24.43 0.30
CA LYS A 398 -2.21 -25.80 -0.23
C LYS A 398 -1.46 -26.79 0.65
N LYS A 399 -0.28 -26.43 1.14
CA LYS A 399 0.50 -27.28 2.06
C LYS A 399 -0.19 -27.44 3.42
N MET A 400 -0.71 -26.35 3.98
CA MET A 400 -1.49 -26.36 5.23
C MET A 400 -2.72 -27.27 5.11
N ALA A 401 -3.54 -27.06 4.07
CA ALA A 401 -4.72 -27.88 3.80
C ALA A 401 -4.37 -29.36 3.59
N SER A 402 -3.29 -29.65 2.86
CA SER A 402 -2.81 -31.04 2.65
C SER A 402 -2.33 -31.70 3.95
N ALA A 403 -1.88 -30.91 4.93
CA ALA A 403 -1.51 -31.36 6.26
C ALA A 403 -2.71 -31.46 7.23
N GLY A 404 -3.93 -31.14 6.77
CA GLY A 404 -5.15 -31.14 7.59
C GLY A 404 -5.36 -29.88 8.42
N GLU A 405 -4.58 -28.83 8.18
CA GLU A 405 -4.79 -27.52 8.78
C GLU A 405 -5.89 -26.74 8.03
N ASN A 406 -6.62 -25.91 8.76
CA ASN A 406 -7.73 -25.11 8.25
C ASN A 406 -7.75 -23.68 8.84
N TYR A 407 -6.65 -23.22 9.44
CA TYR A 407 -6.63 -21.93 10.13
C TYR A 407 -5.30 -21.22 9.93
N ASN A 408 -5.35 -19.92 9.66
CA ASN A 408 -4.21 -19.02 9.73
C ASN A 408 -4.60 -17.69 10.39
N ARG A 409 -3.59 -16.95 10.84
CA ARG A 409 -3.72 -15.58 11.32
C ARG A 409 -2.83 -14.67 10.49
N PHE A 410 -3.37 -13.51 10.08
CA PHE A 410 -2.60 -12.46 9.41
C PHE A 410 -2.51 -11.21 10.27
N TRP A 411 -1.36 -10.53 10.20
CA TRP A 411 -1.15 -9.20 10.75
C TRP A 411 -1.24 -8.14 9.66
N MET A 412 -1.99 -7.07 9.94
CA MET A 412 -2.00 -5.85 9.13
C MET A 412 -0.97 -4.86 9.69
N TYR A 413 0.30 -5.16 9.50
CA TYR A 413 1.40 -4.47 10.17
C TYR A 413 2.29 -3.70 9.20
N SER A 414 3.24 -2.93 9.73
CA SER A 414 4.09 -2.02 8.95
C SER A 414 4.84 -2.67 7.78
N SER A 415 5.11 -3.97 7.83
CA SER A 415 5.87 -4.67 6.79
C SER A 415 5.00 -5.41 5.75
N ALA A 416 3.73 -5.67 6.04
CA ALA A 416 2.79 -6.31 5.10
C ALA A 416 1.33 -6.11 5.54
N LEU A 417 0.42 -5.93 4.58
CA LEU A 417 -1.04 -5.80 4.76
C LEU A 417 -1.52 -4.60 5.61
N GLY A 418 -0.61 -3.84 6.23
CA GLY A 418 -0.92 -2.65 6.99
C GLY A 418 -1.49 -1.53 6.13
N LEU A 419 -2.77 -1.20 6.33
CA LEU A 419 -3.53 -0.29 5.47
C LEU A 419 -3.01 1.14 5.47
N GLU A 420 -2.66 1.70 6.62
CA GLU A 420 -2.32 3.13 6.75
C GLU A 420 -0.81 3.38 6.76
N TRP A 421 0.01 2.34 6.84
CA TRP A 421 1.46 2.47 6.94
C TRP A 421 2.06 3.09 5.69
N ASN A 422 3.07 3.95 5.84
CA ASN A 422 3.72 4.65 4.70
C ASN A 422 2.75 5.52 3.87
N MET A 423 1.63 5.94 4.49
CA MET A 423 0.66 6.88 3.95
C MET A 423 0.27 7.86 5.08
N PRO A 424 -0.29 9.04 4.76
CA PRO A 424 -0.98 9.86 5.75
C PRO A 424 -2.06 9.06 6.49
N VAL A 425 -2.24 9.28 7.80
CA VAL A 425 -3.26 8.56 8.57
C VAL A 425 -4.67 8.83 8.02
N GLY A 426 -5.45 7.76 7.83
CA GLY A 426 -6.75 7.82 7.17
C GLY A 426 -6.72 7.47 5.68
N ASP A 427 -5.56 7.57 5.02
CA ASP A 427 -5.37 7.08 3.66
C ASP A 427 -5.02 5.58 3.67
N TYR A 428 -5.49 4.85 2.66
CA TYR A 428 -5.30 3.40 2.58
C TYR A 428 -4.44 2.95 1.40
N ARG A 429 -3.49 2.06 1.70
CA ARG A 429 -2.68 1.30 0.75
C ARG A 429 -3.52 0.30 -0.01
N LEU A 430 -4.07 0.73 -1.16
CA LEU A 430 -4.96 -0.11 -1.97
C LEU A 430 -4.25 -1.33 -2.58
N ASP A 431 -2.93 -1.26 -2.76
CA ASP A 431 -2.07 -2.39 -3.14
C ASP A 431 -2.07 -3.49 -2.07
N GLU A 432 -1.86 -3.14 -0.80
CA GLU A 432 -1.90 -4.09 0.31
C GLU A 432 -3.32 -4.61 0.57
N ALA A 433 -4.32 -3.75 0.43
CA ALA A 433 -5.71 -4.16 0.55
C ALA A 433 -6.11 -5.15 -0.58
N TRP A 434 -5.55 -5.00 -1.79
CA TRP A 434 -5.75 -5.94 -2.89
C TRP A 434 -5.03 -7.28 -2.63
N LYS A 435 -3.81 -7.25 -2.08
CA LYS A 435 -3.11 -8.48 -1.65
C LYS A 435 -3.90 -9.26 -0.60
N LEU A 436 -4.54 -8.56 0.34
CA LEU A 436 -5.42 -9.19 1.32
C LEU A 436 -6.68 -9.79 0.67
N ASP A 437 -7.30 -9.11 -0.31
CA ASP A 437 -8.40 -9.72 -1.09
C ASP A 437 -7.96 -11.07 -1.70
N LYS A 438 -6.84 -11.07 -2.43
CA LYS A 438 -6.25 -12.27 -3.03
C LYS A 438 -5.98 -13.36 -1.98
N ALA A 439 -5.40 -13.00 -0.84
CA ALA A 439 -5.12 -13.95 0.24
C ALA A 439 -6.41 -14.53 0.87
N MET A 440 -7.46 -13.73 1.04
CA MET A 440 -8.76 -14.19 1.56
C MET A 440 -9.45 -15.16 0.60
N GLU A 441 -9.41 -14.88 -0.71
CA GLU A 441 -9.92 -15.76 -1.77
C GLU A 441 -9.17 -17.09 -1.81
N LEU A 442 -7.84 -17.06 -1.85
CA LEU A 442 -7.01 -18.27 -1.84
C LEU A 442 -7.18 -19.09 -0.55
N ALA A 443 -7.33 -18.42 0.59
CA ALA A 443 -7.63 -19.09 1.85
C ALA A 443 -8.99 -19.80 1.77
N LEU A 444 -10.01 -19.14 1.22
CA LEU A 444 -11.36 -19.71 1.07
C LEU A 444 -11.34 -20.95 0.17
N GLU A 445 -10.63 -20.89 -0.95
CA GLU A 445 -10.46 -22.01 -1.89
C GLU A 445 -9.78 -23.23 -1.26
N ASN A 446 -8.87 -23.00 -0.32
CA ASN A 446 -8.14 -24.05 0.41
C ASN A 446 -8.81 -24.44 1.74
N GLY A 447 -10.00 -23.91 2.06
CA GLY A 447 -10.69 -24.20 3.31
C GLY A 447 -9.97 -23.66 4.57
N ILE A 448 -9.15 -22.62 4.41
CA ILE A 448 -8.43 -21.95 5.48
C ILE A 448 -9.26 -20.76 6.02
N TYR A 449 -9.56 -20.81 7.30
CA TYR A 449 -10.15 -19.72 8.08
C TYR A 449 -9.10 -18.71 8.52
N ILE A 450 -9.44 -17.43 8.46
CA ILE A 450 -8.51 -16.33 8.74
C ILE A 450 -8.95 -15.55 9.98
N MET A 451 -8.05 -15.43 10.96
CA MET A 451 -8.10 -14.36 11.96
C MET A 451 -7.30 -13.16 11.45
N LEU A 452 -7.92 -11.98 11.40
CA LEU A 452 -7.28 -10.77 10.91
C LEU A 452 -6.94 -9.82 12.07
N CYS A 453 -5.64 -9.65 12.33
CA CYS A 453 -5.11 -8.76 13.34
C CYS A 453 -4.84 -7.37 12.76
N PHE A 454 -5.41 -6.32 13.33
CA PHE A 454 -5.31 -4.96 12.80
C PHE A 454 -4.01 -4.26 13.19
N ASP A 455 -3.52 -4.46 14.40
CA ASP A 455 -2.37 -3.73 14.93
C ASP A 455 -1.47 -4.64 15.79
N THR A 456 -0.16 -4.38 15.85
CA THR A 456 0.79 -5.24 16.55
C THR A 456 1.59 -4.48 17.62
N HIS A 457 2.06 -5.19 18.66
CA HIS A 457 2.93 -4.60 19.67
C HIS A 457 4.26 -4.12 19.07
N GLN A 458 4.81 -4.81 18.06
CA GLN A 458 6.06 -4.42 17.39
C GLN A 458 5.90 -3.03 16.76
N ASP A 459 4.77 -2.78 16.12
CA ASP A 459 4.49 -1.50 15.47
C ASP A 459 4.31 -0.33 16.45
N PHE A 460 3.76 -0.59 17.64
CA PHE A 460 3.53 0.44 18.67
C PHE A 460 4.69 0.59 19.67
N ARG A 461 5.51 -0.44 19.86
CA ARG A 461 6.66 -0.43 20.77
C ARG A 461 7.96 -0.09 20.07
N GLU A 462 8.20 -0.69 18.90
CA GLU A 462 9.50 -0.64 18.22
C GLU A 462 9.49 0.32 17.02
N ASN A 463 8.35 0.45 16.35
CA ASN A 463 8.21 1.27 15.14
C ASN A 463 7.32 2.51 15.32
N TRP A 464 7.14 2.99 16.55
CA TRP A 464 6.24 4.10 16.87
C TRP A 464 6.55 5.38 16.08
N ASP A 465 7.82 5.69 15.86
CA ASP A 465 8.25 6.88 15.13
C ASP A 465 7.80 6.91 13.66
N ASN A 466 7.48 5.75 13.08
CA ASN A 466 6.92 5.62 11.74
C ASN A 466 5.44 5.22 11.74
N ASN A 467 4.79 5.11 12.90
CA ASN A 467 3.38 4.74 13.00
C ASN A 467 2.51 5.89 12.47
N PRO A 468 1.54 5.63 11.56
CA PRO A 468 0.71 6.69 10.97
C PRO A 468 0.02 7.59 11.99
N TYR A 469 -0.32 7.06 13.16
CA TYR A 469 -0.96 7.85 14.22
C TYR A 469 0.00 8.83 14.91
N ASN A 470 1.31 8.69 14.74
CA ASN A 470 2.31 9.54 15.38
C ASN A 470 2.34 10.96 14.78
N ILE A 471 2.31 11.96 15.64
CA ILE A 471 2.38 13.38 15.28
C ILE A 471 3.64 13.78 14.50
N LYS A 472 4.73 13.01 14.64
CA LYS A 472 5.98 13.24 13.90
C LYS A 472 5.81 13.08 12.39
N ILE A 473 4.81 12.31 11.95
CA ILE A 473 4.54 12.03 10.53
C ILE A 473 3.10 12.40 10.13
N GLY A 474 2.51 13.38 10.83
CA GLY A 474 1.20 13.96 10.49
C GLY A 474 0.00 13.40 11.25
N GLY A 475 0.18 12.36 12.09
CA GLY A 475 -0.90 11.81 12.91
C GLY A 475 -1.30 12.66 14.12
N PRO A 476 -2.37 12.31 14.86
CA PRO A 476 -2.82 13.11 16.00
C PRO A 476 -2.13 12.77 17.34
N ILE A 477 -1.37 11.66 17.42
CA ILE A 477 -0.94 11.05 18.68
C ILE A 477 0.53 11.37 19.00
N ARG A 478 0.79 11.85 20.21
CA ARG A 478 2.15 12.15 20.67
C ARG A 478 2.89 10.93 21.22
N LYS A 479 2.20 10.05 21.93
CA LYS A 479 2.74 8.84 22.55
C LYS A 479 1.73 7.69 22.52
N PRO A 480 2.17 6.42 22.52
CA PRO A 480 1.29 5.26 22.31
C PRO A 480 0.01 5.24 23.17
N LEU A 481 0.13 5.49 24.49
CA LEU A 481 -1.04 5.45 25.40
C LEU A 481 -2.15 6.45 25.04
N ASP A 482 -1.84 7.57 24.40
CA ASP A 482 -2.83 8.60 24.06
C ASP A 482 -3.76 8.13 22.92
N PHE A 483 -3.34 7.13 22.12
CA PHE A 483 -4.17 6.48 21.10
C PHE A 483 -5.51 5.99 21.67
N PHE A 484 -5.50 5.44 22.90
CA PHE A 484 -6.69 4.92 23.55
C PHE A 484 -7.64 6.00 24.08
N LYS A 485 -7.21 7.27 24.11
CA LYS A 485 -7.93 8.39 24.75
C LYS A 485 -8.36 9.46 23.76
N ASP A 486 -7.58 9.69 22.72
CA ASP A 486 -7.79 10.79 21.79
C ASP A 486 -9.00 10.54 20.88
N VAL A 487 -9.89 11.52 20.84
CA VAL A 487 -11.15 11.44 20.07
C VAL A 487 -10.92 11.46 18.55
N ASN A 488 -9.86 12.08 18.07
CA ASN A 488 -9.51 12.10 16.65
C ASN A 488 -8.95 10.75 16.22
N ALA A 489 -8.07 10.14 17.03
CA ALA A 489 -7.59 8.79 16.77
C ALA A 489 -8.72 7.77 16.79
N GLN A 490 -9.66 7.87 17.75
CA GLN A 490 -10.86 7.03 17.76
C GLN A 490 -11.72 7.23 16.49
N LYS A 491 -11.88 8.47 16.01
CA LYS A 491 -12.62 8.76 14.77
C LYS A 491 -11.94 8.11 13.55
N LEU A 492 -10.62 8.28 13.41
CA LEU A 492 -9.83 7.68 12.33
C LEU A 492 -9.92 6.14 12.39
N TYR A 493 -9.78 5.57 13.58
CA TYR A 493 -9.88 4.12 13.76
C TYR A 493 -11.26 3.57 13.37
N LYS A 494 -12.35 4.27 13.72
CA LYS A 494 -13.71 3.89 13.28
C LYS A 494 -13.87 3.95 11.76
N ASN A 495 -13.26 4.93 11.08
CA ASN A 495 -13.25 4.99 9.62
C ASN A 495 -12.50 3.77 9.04
N ARG A 496 -11.35 3.41 9.62
CA ARG A 496 -10.59 2.21 9.25
C ARG A 496 -11.40 0.92 9.46
N LEU A 497 -12.08 0.78 10.60
CA LEU A 497 -12.98 -0.37 10.85
C LEU A 497 -14.10 -0.44 9.81
N ARG A 498 -14.69 0.70 9.45
CA ARG A 498 -15.71 0.76 8.40
C ARG A 498 -15.17 0.25 7.07
N TYR A 499 -13.95 0.65 6.68
CA TYR A 499 -13.32 0.19 5.45
C TYR A 499 -12.97 -1.31 5.49
N ILE A 500 -12.41 -1.80 6.61
CA ILE A 500 -12.11 -3.22 6.83
C ILE A 500 -13.38 -4.08 6.69
N VAL A 501 -14.45 -3.69 7.36
CA VAL A 501 -15.73 -4.42 7.31
C VAL A 501 -16.34 -4.36 5.92
N ALA A 502 -16.32 -3.19 5.25
CA ALA A 502 -16.81 -3.03 3.88
C ALA A 502 -16.18 -4.01 2.90
N ARG A 503 -14.87 -4.25 3.09
CA ARG A 503 -14.08 -5.03 2.15
C ARG A 503 -14.06 -6.53 2.47
N TRP A 504 -14.01 -6.92 3.74
CA TRP A 504 -13.73 -8.32 4.12
C TRP A 504 -14.79 -9.04 4.94
N SER A 505 -15.82 -8.36 5.47
CA SER A 505 -16.85 -9.06 6.30
C SER A 505 -17.69 -10.09 5.54
N ALA A 506 -17.83 -9.93 4.22
CA ALA A 506 -18.59 -10.86 3.38
C ALA A 506 -17.88 -12.21 3.13
N TYR A 507 -16.61 -12.36 3.54
CA TYR A 507 -15.87 -13.61 3.40
C TYR A 507 -16.29 -14.59 4.51
N THR A 508 -16.82 -15.74 4.13
CA THR A 508 -17.27 -16.76 5.09
C THR A 508 -16.14 -17.45 5.84
N ASN A 509 -14.94 -17.44 5.28
CA ASN A 509 -13.72 -17.93 5.93
C ASN A 509 -13.05 -16.87 6.82
N LEU A 510 -13.58 -15.66 6.91
CA LEU A 510 -13.15 -14.75 7.97
C LEU A 510 -13.70 -15.26 9.31
N LEU A 511 -12.79 -15.70 10.18
CA LEU A 511 -13.11 -16.23 11.48
C LEU A 511 -13.38 -15.14 12.51
N ALA A 512 -12.45 -14.19 12.62
CA ALA A 512 -12.41 -13.25 13.72
C ALA A 512 -11.63 -11.98 13.36
N TRP A 513 -12.11 -10.88 13.93
CA TRP A 513 -11.39 -9.61 14.00
C TRP A 513 -10.59 -9.56 15.29
N GLU A 514 -9.29 -9.33 15.18
CA GLU A 514 -8.43 -9.08 16.32
C GLU A 514 -7.92 -7.64 16.25
N PHE A 515 -8.31 -6.83 17.23
CA PHE A 515 -7.93 -5.42 17.25
C PHE A 515 -6.42 -5.25 17.38
N MET A 516 -5.77 -5.97 18.30
CA MET A 516 -4.37 -5.75 18.65
C MET A 516 -3.69 -7.03 19.14
N ASN A 517 -2.50 -7.33 18.62
CA ASN A 517 -1.61 -8.37 19.16
C ASN A 517 -0.85 -7.83 20.39
N GLU A 518 -0.92 -8.55 21.53
CA GLU A 518 -0.09 -8.33 22.74
C GLU A 518 -0.05 -6.87 23.21
N MET A 519 -1.24 -6.32 23.45
CA MET A 519 -1.43 -4.91 23.76
C MET A 519 -0.75 -4.44 25.06
N GLU A 520 -0.47 -5.35 25.98
CA GLU A 520 0.31 -5.10 27.20
C GLU A 520 1.74 -4.64 26.91
N GLY A 521 2.27 -4.96 25.72
CA GLY A 521 3.58 -4.51 25.26
C GLY A 521 3.62 -3.04 24.81
N TRP A 522 2.47 -2.38 24.70
CA TRP A 522 2.40 -0.97 24.28
C TRP A 522 2.77 -0.06 25.45
N GLU A 523 3.55 0.99 25.16
CA GLU A 523 4.05 1.88 26.21
C GLU A 523 2.91 2.46 27.06
N GLY A 524 2.89 2.10 28.35
CA GLY A 524 1.90 2.55 29.32
C GLY A 524 0.58 1.78 29.34
N ALA A 525 0.33 0.84 28.42
CA ALA A 525 -0.95 0.13 28.32
C ALA A 525 -1.22 -0.78 29.52
N GLU A 526 -0.23 -1.57 29.95
CA GLU A 526 -0.35 -2.48 31.10
C GLU A 526 -0.71 -1.74 32.41
N GLN A 527 -0.09 -0.58 32.66
CA GLN A 527 -0.37 0.25 33.83
C GLN A 527 -1.73 0.96 33.74
N ASN A 528 -2.33 1.01 32.56
CA ASN A 528 -3.59 1.70 32.27
C ASN A 528 -4.66 0.75 31.72
N ARG A 529 -4.62 -0.53 32.11
CA ARG A 529 -5.57 -1.59 31.71
C ARG A 529 -7.04 -1.12 31.65
N PRO A 530 -7.61 -0.42 32.65
CA PRO A 530 -9.02 0.01 32.58
C PRO A 530 -9.34 0.90 31.36
N ILE A 531 -8.42 1.77 30.95
CA ILE A 531 -8.58 2.66 29.79
C ILE A 531 -8.53 1.84 28.49
N VAL A 532 -7.56 0.93 28.41
CA VAL A 532 -7.37 0.04 27.27
C VAL A 532 -8.57 -0.89 27.10
N THR A 533 -9.03 -1.54 28.17
CA THR A 533 -10.21 -2.41 28.17
C THR A 533 -11.48 -1.65 27.76
N LYS A 534 -11.65 -0.41 28.24
CA LYS A 534 -12.78 0.43 27.83
C LYS A 534 -12.73 0.72 26.34
N TRP A 535 -11.56 1.10 25.81
CA TRP A 535 -11.38 1.38 24.39
C TRP A 535 -11.70 0.15 23.53
N VAL A 536 -11.19 -1.04 23.90
CA VAL A 536 -11.49 -2.29 23.18
C VAL A 536 -12.99 -2.59 23.22
N SER A 537 -13.65 -2.42 24.37
CA SER A 537 -15.10 -2.61 24.50
C SER A 537 -15.88 -1.66 23.59
N ASP A 538 -15.47 -0.40 23.52
CA ASP A 538 -16.12 0.60 22.68
C ASP A 538 -15.93 0.28 21.20
N MET A 539 -14.70 -0.01 20.75
CA MET A 539 -14.45 -0.34 19.35
C MET A 539 -15.10 -1.66 18.92
N ALA A 540 -15.18 -2.66 19.81
CA ALA A 540 -15.92 -3.89 19.56
C ALA A 540 -17.42 -3.63 19.36
N LYS A 541 -18.03 -2.71 20.13
CA LYS A 541 -19.43 -2.29 19.92
C LYS A 541 -19.60 -1.56 18.59
N GLU A 542 -18.64 -0.73 18.20
CA GLU A 542 -18.69 -0.03 16.92
C GLU A 542 -18.57 -1.00 15.74
N LEU A 543 -17.65 -1.97 15.82
CA LEU A 543 -17.50 -3.02 14.80
C LEU A 543 -18.78 -3.84 14.65
N ARG A 544 -19.38 -4.33 15.75
CA ARG A 544 -20.64 -5.11 15.69
C ARG A 544 -21.82 -4.34 15.09
N LYS A 545 -21.80 -3.01 15.13
CA LYS A 545 -22.87 -2.21 14.48
C LYS A 545 -22.76 -2.21 12.96
N ILE A 546 -21.55 -2.37 12.43
CA ILE A 546 -21.27 -2.23 10.99
C ILE A 546 -21.05 -3.57 10.31
N ASP A 547 -20.63 -4.62 11.04
CA ASP A 547 -20.51 -5.98 10.53
C ASP A 547 -21.81 -6.76 10.78
N PRO A 548 -22.60 -7.05 9.74
CA PRO A 548 -23.86 -7.77 9.91
C PRO A 548 -23.70 -9.29 10.02
N PHE A 549 -22.47 -9.81 9.89
CA PHE A 549 -22.18 -11.24 9.88
C PHE A 549 -21.58 -11.75 11.19
N THR A 550 -21.26 -10.90 12.17
CA THR A 550 -20.67 -11.28 13.48
C THR A 550 -21.61 -11.21 14.66
#